data_AF-A0AAD9G0L2-F1
#
_entry.id   AF-A0AAD9G0L2-F1
#
_cell.length_a   1.000
_cell.length_b   1.000
_cell.length_c   1.000
_cell.angle_alpha   90.00
_cell.angle_beta   90.00
_cell.angle_gamma   90.00
#
_symmetry.space_group_name_H-M   'P 1'
#
loop_
_entity.id
_entity.type
_entity.pdbx_description
1 polymer ?
#
loop_
_entity_poly.entity_id
_entity_poly.type
_entity_poly.pdbx_seq_one_letter_code
_entity_poly.pdbx_strand_id
1 'polypeptide(L)'
;MDGGRKVATLSKHLDVSVTLMGNVLEKLRVLQYEHEFGKNKSFSPFNETQFAEIGPDINASAQFKSFLDLVTFLGVKSCNQDFVVDKYDDPNTSVNKLILTP
;
A
#
# COMPACT_ATOMS: atom_id res chain seq x y z
N MET A 1 21.67 -7.97 28.48
CA MET A 1 20.69 -8.96 27.96
C MET A 1 19.36 -8.23 27.73
N ASP A 2 19.13 -7.66 26.53
CA ASP A 2 17.91 -6.90 26.19
C ASP A 2 17.32 -7.31 24.81
N GLY A 3 17.97 -8.27 24.12
CA GLY A 3 17.60 -8.66 22.76
C GLY A 3 16.30 -9.47 22.66
N GLY A 4 16.02 -10.35 23.61
CA GLY A 4 14.86 -11.26 23.53
C GLY A 4 13.50 -10.55 23.63
N ARG A 5 13.42 -9.42 24.34
CA ARG A 5 12.16 -8.67 24.51
C ARG A 5 11.82 -7.86 23.26
N LYS A 6 12.83 -7.28 22.60
CA LYS A 6 12.65 -6.51 21.35
C LYS A 6 12.20 -7.40 20.19
N VAL A 7 12.78 -8.60 20.07
CA VAL A 7 12.42 -9.58 19.03
C VAL A 7 10.97 -10.05 19.18
N ALA A 8 10.53 -10.36 20.40
CA ALA A 8 9.15 -10.78 20.65
C ALA A 8 8.11 -9.68 20.36
N THR A 9 8.43 -8.42 20.64
CA THR A 9 7.56 -7.28 20.34
C THR A 9 7.48 -7.02 18.84
N LEU A 10 8.61 -7.02 18.12
CA LEU A 10 8.64 -6.87 16.67
C LEU A 10 7.87 -7.98 15.95
N SER A 11 8.02 -9.23 16.41
CA SER A 11 7.29 -10.38 15.85
C SER A 11 5.78 -10.25 16.02
N LYS A 12 5.29 -9.80 17.19
CA LYS A 12 3.86 -9.58 17.42
C LYS A 12 3.30 -8.44 16.57
N HIS A 13 4.07 -7.37 16.36
CA HIS A 13 3.66 -6.27 15.49
C HIS A 13 3.57 -6.70 14.02
N LEU A 14 4.43 -7.62 13.59
CA LEU A 14 4.37 -8.21 12.25
C LEU A 14 3.13 -9.09 12.07
N ASP A 15 2.82 -9.96 13.04
CA ASP A 15 1.61 -10.83 13.00
C ASP A 15 0.32 -10.04 12.86
N VAL A 16 0.18 -8.94 13.61
CA VAL A 16 -0.99 -8.05 13.53
C VAL A 16 -1.06 -7.39 12.15
N SER A 17 0.08 -6.89 11.65
CA SER A 17 0.16 -6.22 10.35
C SER A 17 -0.18 -7.16 9.18
N VAL A 18 0.33 -8.40 9.22
CA VAL A 18 0.04 -9.48 8.26
C VAL A 18 -1.46 -9.80 8.27
N THR A 19 -2.05 -9.97 9.45
CA THR A 19 -3.49 -10.26 9.59
C THR A 19 -4.35 -9.12 9.02
N LEU A 20 -3.99 -7.86 9.32
CA LEU A 20 -4.70 -6.69 8.80
C LEU A 20 -4.60 -6.60 7.28
N MET A 21 -3.40 -6.80 6.72
CA MET A 21 -3.19 -6.75 5.27
C MET A 21 -3.90 -7.92 4.57
N GLY A 22 -3.91 -9.12 5.15
CA GLY A 22 -4.69 -10.25 4.64
C GLY A 22 -6.18 -9.91 4.49
N ASN A 23 -6.77 -9.29 5.51
CA ASN A 23 -8.17 -8.81 5.44
C ASN A 23 -8.38 -7.73 4.37
N VAL A 24 -7.38 -6.85 4.14
CA VAL A 24 -7.44 -5.86 3.06
C VAL A 24 -7.38 -6.54 1.70
N LEU A 25 -6.50 -7.52 1.50
CA LEU A 25 -6.38 -8.27 0.25
C LEU A 25 -7.66 -9.00 -0.12
N GLU A 26 -8.36 -9.60 0.84
CA GLU A 26 -9.68 -10.21 0.59
C GLU A 26 -10.68 -9.19 0.03
N LYS A 27 -10.75 -7.99 0.62
CA LYS A 27 -11.61 -6.91 0.12
C LYS A 27 -11.20 -6.44 -1.27
N LEU A 28 -9.89 -6.34 -1.54
CA LEU A 28 -9.38 -5.94 -2.84
C LEU A 28 -9.68 -6.99 -3.92
N ARG A 29 -9.67 -8.29 -3.59
CA ARG A 29 -10.08 -9.35 -4.52
C ARG A 29 -11.56 -9.25 -4.88
N VAL A 30 -12.44 -8.91 -3.92
CA VAL A 30 -13.86 -8.62 -4.21
C VAL A 30 -14.00 -7.45 -5.19
N LEU A 31 -13.14 -6.43 -5.07
CA LEU A 31 -13.09 -5.28 -5.98
C LEU A 31 -12.37 -5.57 -7.31
N GLN A 32 -11.92 -6.81 -7.52
CA GLN A 32 -11.19 -7.26 -8.72
C GLN A 32 -9.92 -6.44 -9.01
N TYR A 33 -9.18 -6.02 -7.97
CA TYR A 33 -8.02 -5.15 -8.14
C TYR A 33 -6.96 -5.76 -9.07
N GLU A 34 -6.70 -7.07 -9.01
CA GLU A 34 -5.71 -7.74 -9.85
C GLU A 34 -6.04 -7.64 -11.34
N HIS A 35 -7.33 -7.69 -11.70
CA HIS A 35 -7.77 -7.51 -13.08
C HIS A 35 -7.53 -6.07 -13.55
N GLU A 36 -7.81 -5.08 -12.70
CA GLU A 36 -7.65 -3.67 -13.04
C GLU A 36 -6.18 -3.27 -13.12
N PHE A 37 -5.37 -3.65 -12.13
CA PHE A 37 -3.93 -3.37 -12.13
C PHE A 37 -3.14 -4.26 -13.08
N GLY A 38 -3.58 -5.50 -13.33
CA GLY A 38 -2.95 -6.45 -14.24
C GLY A 38 -2.92 -5.99 -15.70
N LYS A 39 -3.68 -4.94 -16.06
CA LYS A 39 -3.56 -4.24 -17.35
C LYS A 39 -2.20 -3.54 -17.51
N ASN A 40 -1.52 -3.22 -16.40
CA ASN A 40 -0.17 -2.67 -16.39
C ASN A 40 0.87 -3.79 -16.41
N LYS A 41 1.75 -3.80 -17.43
CA LYS A 41 2.79 -4.83 -17.63
C LYS A 41 3.78 -4.99 -16.48
N SER A 42 3.87 -4.03 -15.56
CA SER A 42 4.80 -4.04 -14.42
C SER A 42 4.10 -4.33 -13.09
N PHE A 43 2.82 -4.69 -13.09
CA PHE A 43 2.08 -4.93 -11.86
C PHE A 43 2.47 -6.26 -11.23
N SER A 44 2.78 -6.21 -9.93
CA SER A 44 2.90 -7.38 -9.07
C SER A 44 1.80 -7.32 -8.02
N PRO A 45 1.03 -8.40 -7.79
CA PRO A 45 0.03 -8.43 -6.74
C PRO A 45 0.61 -8.08 -5.37
N PHE A 46 -0.12 -7.28 -4.60
CA PHE A 46 0.20 -7.03 -3.21
C PHE A 46 0.23 -8.33 -2.39
N ASN A 47 1.16 -8.41 -1.45
CA ASN A 47 1.27 -9.51 -0.49
C ASN A 47 0.92 -9.04 0.93
N GLU A 48 0.88 -9.96 1.88
CA GLU A 48 0.45 -9.71 3.26
C GLU A 48 1.45 -8.85 4.06
N THR A 49 2.68 -8.68 3.59
CA THR A 49 3.70 -7.86 4.25
C THR A 49 4.03 -6.56 3.50
N GLN A 50 3.30 -6.27 2.42
CA GLN A 50 3.60 -5.19 1.46
C GLN A 50 3.92 -3.83 2.13
N PHE A 51 3.21 -3.49 3.22
CA PHE A 51 3.37 -2.25 3.98
C PHE A 51 3.87 -2.47 5.42
N ALA A 52 4.17 -3.71 5.80
CA ALA A 52 4.54 -4.09 7.16
C ALA A 52 6.05 -4.21 7.34
N GLU A 53 6.80 -4.48 6.27
CA GLU A 53 8.24 -4.67 6.32
C GLU A 53 8.98 -3.33 6.21
N ILE A 54 9.87 -3.09 7.18
CA ILE A 54 10.90 -2.06 7.13
C ILE A 54 12.23 -2.81 7.21
N GLY A 55 13.00 -2.76 6.12
CA GLY A 55 14.24 -3.51 6.01
C GLY A 55 15.24 -2.83 5.08
N PRO A 56 16.53 -3.22 5.15
CA PRO A 56 17.58 -2.63 4.31
C PRO A 56 17.33 -2.82 2.81
N ASP A 57 16.58 -3.86 2.43
CA ASP A 57 16.22 -4.18 1.04
C ASP A 57 14.85 -3.62 0.63
N ILE A 58 14.14 -2.95 1.55
CA ILE A 58 12.83 -2.34 1.30
C ILE A 58 13.02 -0.89 0.86
N ASN A 59 12.58 -0.59 -0.37
CA ASN A 59 12.56 0.78 -0.86
C ASN A 59 11.29 1.50 -0.38
N ALA A 60 11.43 2.39 0.60
CA ALA A 60 10.33 3.17 1.16
C ALA A 60 9.59 4.02 0.10
N SER A 61 10.30 4.56 -0.89
CA SER A 61 9.68 5.31 -1.99
C SER A 61 8.82 4.40 -2.88
N ALA A 62 9.24 3.15 -3.09
CA ALA A 62 8.45 2.17 -3.83
C ALA A 62 7.20 1.74 -3.04
N GLN A 63 7.32 1.50 -1.73
CA GLN A 63 6.16 1.23 -0.87
C GLN A 63 5.17 2.40 -0.87
N PHE A 64 5.66 3.64 -0.77
CA PHE A 64 4.80 4.82 -0.80
C PHE A 64 4.10 4.99 -2.16
N LYS A 65 4.80 4.71 -3.26
CA LYS A 65 4.17 4.69 -4.59
C LYS A 65 3.07 3.63 -4.68
N SER A 66 3.33 2.40 -4.21
CA SER A 66 2.32 1.35 -4.13
C SER A 66 1.11 1.75 -3.28
N PHE A 67 1.32 2.53 -2.21
CA PHE A 67 0.25 3.08 -1.40
C PHE A 67 -0.59 4.10 -2.19
N LEU A 68 0.03 5.05 -2.89
CA LEU A 68 -0.69 6.02 -3.72
C LEU A 68 -1.49 5.33 -4.83
N ASP A 69 -0.91 4.34 -5.50
CA ASP A 69 -1.59 3.55 -6.54
C ASP A 69 -2.86 2.88 -5.96
N LEU A 70 -2.74 2.27 -4.77
CA LEU A 70 -3.88 1.64 -4.08
C LEU A 70 -4.96 2.66 -3.71
N VAL A 71 -4.59 3.80 -3.12
CA VAL A 71 -5.57 4.83 -2.73
C VAL A 71 -6.26 5.43 -3.95
N THR A 72 -5.52 5.64 -5.04
CA THR A 72 -6.07 6.09 -6.32
C THR A 72 -7.13 5.12 -6.84
N PHE A 73 -6.80 3.82 -6.87
CA PHE A 73 -7.75 2.79 -7.30
C PHE A 73 -9.02 2.79 -6.44
N LEU A 74 -8.86 2.87 -5.11
CA LEU A 74 -9.99 2.89 -4.18
C LEU A 74 -10.83 4.16 -4.34
N GLY A 75 -10.20 5.32 -4.59
CA GLY A 75 -10.88 6.59 -4.84
C GLY A 75 -11.71 6.55 -6.13
N VAL A 76 -11.15 6.03 -7.22
CA VAL A 76 -11.87 5.84 -8.49
C VAL A 76 -13.03 4.86 -8.30
N LYS A 77 -12.81 3.71 -7.65
CA LYS A 77 -13.83 2.66 -7.50
C LYS A 77 -14.92 2.98 -6.48
N SER A 78 -14.58 3.66 -5.39
CA SER A 78 -15.48 3.83 -4.24
C SER A 78 -16.06 5.24 -4.15
N CYS A 79 -15.35 6.25 -4.67
CA CYS A 79 -15.72 7.65 -4.55
C CYS A 79 -16.03 8.32 -5.90
N ASN A 80 -15.90 7.63 -7.05
CA ASN A 80 -15.95 8.23 -8.39
C ASN A 80 -15.01 9.44 -8.55
N GLN A 81 -13.89 9.44 -7.83
CA GLN A 81 -12.89 10.50 -7.95
C GLN A 81 -11.79 10.07 -8.92
N ASP A 82 -11.67 10.77 -10.04
CA ASP A 82 -10.56 10.62 -10.98
C ASP A 82 -9.30 11.31 -10.44
N PHE A 83 -8.59 10.62 -9.55
CA PHE A 83 -7.26 11.05 -9.10
C PHE A 83 -6.19 10.45 -10.00
N VAL A 84 -5.25 11.27 -10.48
CA VAL A 84 -4.11 10.83 -11.29
C VAL A 84 -2.83 11.32 -10.63
N VAL A 85 -1.95 10.39 -10.27
CA VAL A 85 -0.63 10.70 -9.71
C VAL A 85 0.29 11.19 -10.82
N ASP A 86 0.81 12.42 -10.70
CA ASP A 86 1.82 12.94 -11.61
C ASP A 86 3.20 12.34 -11.27
N LYS A 87 3.92 11.86 -12.29
CA LYS A 87 5.26 11.27 -12.14
C LYS A 87 6.33 12.26 -11.71
N TYR A 88 6.07 13.56 -11.80
CA TYR A 88 7.00 14.61 -11.35
C TYR A 88 6.65 15.16 -9.97
N ASP A 89 5.52 14.77 -9.38
CA ASP A 89 5.17 15.19 -8.04
C ASP A 89 6.07 14.52 -7.02
N ASP A 90 6.55 15.31 -6.06
CA ASP A 90 7.10 14.76 -4.84
C ASP A 90 5.97 14.15 -3.97
N PRO A 91 6.31 13.27 -3.00
CA PRO A 91 5.34 12.60 -2.15
C PRO A 91 4.31 13.53 -1.48
N ASN A 92 4.74 14.71 -1.02
CA ASN A 92 3.86 15.62 -0.31
C ASN A 92 2.87 16.30 -1.27
N THR A 93 3.33 16.68 -2.46
CA THR A 93 2.47 17.25 -3.50
C THR A 93 1.39 16.25 -3.95
N SER A 94 1.75 14.98 -4.13
CA SER A 94 0.79 13.92 -4.50
C SER A 94 -0.32 13.76 -3.45
N VAL A 95 0.06 13.75 -2.16
CA VAL A 95 -0.90 13.64 -1.05
C VAL A 95 -1.81 14.86 -0.95
N ASN A 96 -1.25 16.07 -1.11
CA ASN A 96 -2.05 17.29 -1.07
C ASN A 96 -3.08 17.31 -2.21
N LYS A 97 -2.69 16.92 -3.43
CA LYS A 97 -3.64 16.81 -4.55
C LYS A 97 -4.72 15.78 -4.25
N LEU A 98 -4.38 14.63 -3.69
CA LEU A 98 -5.35 13.60 -3.31
C LEU A 98 -6.38 14.14 -2.29
N ILE A 99 -5.92 14.83 -1.24
CA ILE A 99 -6.80 15.36 -0.18
C ILE A 99 -7.68 16.51 -0.68
N LEU A 100 -7.16 17.32 -1.60
CA LEU A 100 -7.82 18.53 -2.09
C LEU A 100 -8.69 18.29 -3.34
N THR A 101 -8.69 17.08 -3.90
CA THR A 101 -9.60 16.72 -5.00
C THR A 101 -11.00 16.55 -4.41
N PRO A 102 -11.99 17.37 -4.82
CA PRO A 102 -13.35 17.36 -4.26
C PRO A 102 -14.14 16.09 -4.59
#